data_AF-A0A7J2UZG2-F1
#
_entry.id   AF-A0A7J2UZG2-F1
#
_cell.length_a   1.000
_cell.length_b   1.000
_cell.length_c   1.000
_cell.angle_alpha   90.00
_cell.angle_beta   90.00
_cell.angle_gamma   90.00
#
_symmetry.space_group_name_H-M   'P 1'
#
loop_
_entity.id
_entity.type
_entity.pdbx_description
1 polymer ?
#
loop_
_entity_poly.entity_id
_entity_poly.type
_entity_poly.pdbx_seq_one_letter_code
_entity_poly.pdbx_strand_id
1 'polypeptide(L)'
;MESEHRGCRCRKQGVRIMIARGEKALRTISETNCRSDILFIVGPLSKIFLLYENMLKEVYDKCGYSLVIPSSYDDVAVYVNMRKHGYNICRRSAVHDCIEIYCLERGEKPWSSMLFRREGVLTLLFSEDPEPEDLEGPDLYSTVRAREGVLYISYGVSQPSGVIVNRWISIRINPFDDLLAIIDTTTTPPTIKLNIGGYRLSLQGFGLHSS
;
A
#
# COMPACT_ATOMS: atom_id res chain seq x y z
N MET A 1 38.04 -3.98 -11.33
CA MET A 1 37.09 -2.87 -11.10
C MET A 1 35.83 -3.48 -10.56
N GLU A 2 35.78 -3.64 -9.24
CA GLU A 2 34.62 -4.18 -8.54
C GLU A 2 33.59 -3.05 -8.40
N SER A 3 32.41 -3.26 -8.96
CA SER A 3 31.28 -2.36 -8.76
C SER A 3 30.76 -2.55 -7.34
N GLU A 4 31.03 -1.60 -6.45
CA GLU A 4 30.34 -1.50 -5.17
C GLU A 4 28.84 -1.35 -5.42
N HIS A 5 28.11 -2.47 -5.35
CA HIS A 5 26.67 -2.46 -5.15
C HIS A 5 26.43 -1.84 -3.78
N ARG A 6 26.13 -0.53 -3.78
CA ARG A 6 25.59 0.19 -2.62
C ARG A 6 24.30 -0.49 -2.20
N GLY A 7 24.41 -1.45 -1.29
CA GLY A 7 23.28 -2.14 -0.70
C GLY A 7 22.27 -1.12 -0.14
N CYS A 8 21.02 -1.28 -0.54
CA CYS A 8 19.90 -0.45 -0.12
C CYS A 8 19.82 -0.40 1.42
N ARG A 9 20.01 0.78 2.02
CA ARG A 9 20.14 0.99 3.48
C ARG A 9 18.89 0.62 4.29
N CYS A 10 17.73 0.44 3.67
CA CYS A 10 16.49 0.19 4.40
C CYS A 10 16.41 -1.13 5.16
N ARG A 11 17.14 -2.17 4.73
CA ARG A 11 17.20 -3.43 5.49
C ARG A 11 17.79 -3.26 6.89
N LYS A 12 18.51 -2.17 7.18
CA LYS A 12 19.18 -1.96 8.47
C LYS A 12 18.35 -1.25 9.54
N GLN A 13 17.27 -0.56 9.20
CA GLN A 13 16.45 0.17 10.19
C GLN A 13 15.01 -0.31 10.29
N GLY A 14 14.46 -0.92 9.23
CA GLY A 14 13.06 -1.30 9.16
C GLY A 14 12.14 -0.08 9.15
N VAL A 15 11.08 -0.18 8.36
CA VAL A 15 10.08 0.88 8.13
C VAL A 15 8.72 0.35 8.58
N ARG A 16 8.03 1.13 9.41
CA ARG A 16 6.66 0.86 9.83
C ARG A 16 5.70 1.59 8.89
N ILE A 17 5.05 0.82 8.04
CA ILE A 17 4.09 1.29 7.06
C ILE A 17 2.68 1.13 7.62
N MET A 18 1.84 2.16 7.49
CA MET A 18 0.41 2.11 7.74
C MET A 18 -0.36 2.26 6.44
N ILE A 19 -1.41 1.45 6.28
CA ILE A 19 -2.41 1.61 5.22
C ILE A 19 -3.75 1.83 5.90
N ALA A 20 -4.35 2.99 5.69
CA ALA A 20 -5.64 3.38 6.25
C ALA A 20 -6.66 3.54 5.14
N ARG A 21 -7.80 2.88 5.29
CA ARG A 21 -9.00 3.08 4.47
C ARG A 21 -10.19 3.33 5.38
N GLY A 22 -10.97 4.34 5.05
CA GLY A 22 -12.24 4.61 5.69
C GLY A 22 -12.14 5.42 7.00
N GLU A 23 -13.30 5.82 7.51
CA GLU A 23 -13.42 6.78 8.60
C GLU A 23 -12.84 6.22 9.91
N LYS A 24 -13.22 4.99 10.28
CA LYS A 24 -12.80 4.42 11.58
C LYS A 24 -11.28 4.21 11.65
N ALA A 25 -10.65 3.88 10.53
CA ALA A 25 -9.20 3.74 10.46
C ALA A 25 -8.48 5.07 10.70
N LEU A 26 -8.92 6.13 10.03
CA LEU A 26 -8.35 7.46 10.19
C LEU A 26 -8.64 8.05 11.58
N ARG A 27 -9.84 7.82 12.12
CA ARG A 27 -10.21 8.17 13.48
C ARG A 27 -9.29 7.48 14.50
N THR A 28 -9.02 6.18 14.32
CA THR A 28 -8.08 5.44 15.16
C THR A 28 -6.69 6.09 15.15
N ILE A 29 -6.19 6.53 13.99
CA ILE A 29 -4.90 7.24 13.90
C ILE A 29 -4.96 8.60 14.61
N SER A 30 -6.04 9.36 14.41
CA SER A 30 -6.25 10.68 15.04
C SER A 30 -6.37 10.61 16.56
N GLU A 31 -7.00 9.57 17.10
CA GLU A 31 -7.31 9.47 18.53
C GLU A 31 -6.23 8.72 19.32
N THR A 32 -5.36 7.94 18.66
CA THR A 32 -4.32 7.15 19.34
C THR A 32 -2.91 7.69 19.08
N ASN A 33 -1.93 7.28 19.90
CA ASN A 33 -0.51 7.58 19.68
C ASN A 33 0.14 6.64 18.63
N CYS A 34 -0.63 6.20 17.64
CA CYS A 34 -0.16 5.29 16.60
C CYS A 34 0.70 6.07 15.58
N ARG A 35 2.03 6.02 15.75
CA ARG A 35 2.99 6.64 14.82
C ARG A 35 3.41 5.66 13.73
N SER A 36 3.59 6.18 12.52
CA SER A 36 4.16 5.46 11.37
C SER A 36 5.23 6.30 10.70
N ASP A 37 6.19 5.63 10.08
CA ASP A 37 7.16 6.29 9.20
C ASP A 37 6.46 6.70 7.90
N ILE A 38 5.58 5.82 7.40
CA ILE A 38 4.84 6.00 6.16
C ILE A 38 3.37 5.69 6.38
N LEU A 39 2.50 6.60 5.95
CA LEU A 39 1.05 6.41 5.90
C LEU A 39 0.54 6.46 4.45
N PHE A 40 -0.12 5.38 4.03
CA PHE A 40 -0.95 5.34 2.84
C PHE A 40 -2.41 5.55 3.21
N ILE A 41 -3.04 6.59 2.66
CA ILE A 41 -4.48 6.80 2.80
C ILE A 41 -5.14 6.37 1.50
N VAL A 42 -5.96 5.33 1.55
CA VAL A 42 -6.62 4.75 0.38
C VAL A 42 -8.05 5.26 0.29
N GLY A 43 -8.42 5.79 -0.88
CA GLY A 43 -9.78 6.27 -1.14
C GLY A 43 -10.85 5.16 -1.18
N PRO A 44 -12.12 5.56 -1.29
CA PRO A 44 -12.61 6.93 -1.50
C PRO A 44 -12.62 7.79 -0.22
N LEU A 45 -12.39 9.10 -0.37
CA LEU A 45 -12.22 10.08 0.71
C LEU A 45 -13.25 11.22 0.69
N SER A 46 -14.08 11.35 -0.35
CA SER A 46 -15.00 12.48 -0.51
C SER A 46 -15.85 12.74 0.73
N LYS A 47 -16.49 11.70 1.28
CA LYS A 47 -17.30 11.81 2.50
C LYS A 47 -16.46 12.20 3.72
N ILE A 48 -15.27 11.62 3.87
CA ILE A 48 -14.40 11.85 5.03
C ILE A 48 -13.85 13.27 5.00
N PHE A 49 -13.41 13.73 3.83
CA PHE A 49 -12.89 15.07 3.63
C PHE A 49 -13.95 16.14 3.97
N LEU A 50 -15.19 15.95 3.51
CA LEU A 50 -16.29 16.89 3.77
C LEU A 50 -16.70 16.96 5.24
N LEU A 51 -16.69 15.83 5.95
CA LEU A 51 -17.22 15.77 7.33
C LEU A 51 -16.14 15.91 8.41
N TYR A 52 -14.88 15.59 8.10
CA TYR A 52 -13.82 15.41 9.09
C TYR A 52 -12.48 16.00 8.66
N GLU A 53 -12.47 17.17 8.02
CA GLU A 53 -11.25 17.85 7.59
C GLU A 53 -10.22 18.07 8.72
N ASN A 54 -10.67 18.42 9.93
CA ASN A 54 -9.77 18.61 11.08
C ASN A 54 -9.10 17.29 11.51
N MET A 55 -9.82 16.17 11.44
CA MET A 55 -9.25 14.84 11.71
C MET A 55 -8.12 14.53 10.70
N LEU A 56 -8.29 14.91 9.43
CA LEU A 56 -7.25 14.72 8.43
C LEU A 56 -6.00 15.58 8.70
N LYS A 57 -6.12 16.77 9.30
CA LYS A 57 -4.96 17.55 9.73
C LYS A 57 -4.20 16.87 10.87
N GLU A 58 -4.92 16.40 11.89
CA GLU A 58 -4.32 15.66 13.01
C GLU A 58 -3.63 14.37 12.57
N VAL A 59 -4.21 13.65 11.60
CA VAL A 59 -3.60 12.44 11.02
C VAL A 59 -2.29 12.78 10.30
N TYR A 60 -2.25 13.89 9.56
CA TYR A 60 -1.05 14.33 8.84
C TYR A 60 0.10 14.59 9.81
N ASP A 61 -0.15 15.31 10.91
CA ASP A 61 0.86 15.71 11.89
C ASP A 61 1.50 14.52 12.63
N LYS A 62 0.89 13.34 12.58
CA LYS A 62 1.37 12.12 13.26
C LYS A 62 2.28 11.23 12.41
N CYS A 63 2.47 11.56 11.13
CA CYS A 63 3.16 10.70 10.17
C CYS A 63 4.39 11.39 9.60
N GLY A 64 5.48 10.63 9.39
CA GLY A 64 6.70 11.18 8.77
C GLY A 64 6.51 11.48 7.28
N TYR A 65 5.95 10.52 6.55
CA TYR A 65 5.56 10.65 5.15
C TYR A 65 4.12 10.16 4.96
N SER A 66 3.32 10.92 4.22
CA SER A 66 1.95 10.54 3.85
C SER A 66 1.76 10.57 2.34
N LEU A 67 1.09 9.54 1.82
CA LEU A 67 0.69 9.43 0.42
C LEU A 67 -0.77 8.99 0.32
N VAL A 68 -1.57 9.79 -0.37
CA VAL A 68 -2.96 9.47 -0.69
C VAL A 68 -2.99 8.68 -2.00
N ILE A 69 -3.61 7.51 -1.96
CA ILE A 69 -3.90 6.68 -3.12
C ILE A 69 -5.28 7.08 -3.62
N PRO A 70 -5.37 7.77 -4.77
CA PRO A 70 -6.64 8.26 -5.26
C PRO A 70 -7.57 7.13 -5.68
N SER A 71 -8.85 7.45 -5.71
CA SER A 71 -9.94 6.59 -6.11
C SER A 71 -10.69 7.23 -7.26
N SER A 72 -11.17 6.42 -8.21
CA SER A 72 -11.98 6.91 -9.32
C SER A 72 -13.36 7.43 -8.88
N TYR A 73 -13.76 7.14 -7.65
CA TYR A 73 -15.05 7.55 -7.07
C TYR A 73 -15.00 8.92 -6.36
N ASP A 74 -13.81 9.51 -6.22
CA ASP A 74 -13.67 10.83 -5.63
C ASP A 74 -13.61 11.94 -6.68
N ASP A 75 -14.16 13.10 -6.32
CA ASP A 75 -13.94 14.31 -7.10
C ASP A 75 -12.46 14.75 -7.00
N VAL A 76 -11.88 15.18 -8.12
CA VAL A 76 -10.51 15.71 -8.19
C VAL A 76 -10.29 16.86 -7.18
N ALA A 77 -11.32 17.64 -6.87
CA ALA A 77 -11.29 18.71 -5.88
C ALA A 77 -10.89 18.22 -4.49
N VAL A 78 -11.24 16.98 -4.10
CA VAL A 78 -10.81 16.37 -2.83
C VAL A 78 -9.29 16.33 -2.78
N TYR A 79 -8.65 15.78 -3.81
CA TYR A 79 -7.19 15.66 -3.86
C TYR A 79 -6.47 16.99 -4.00
N VAL A 80 -7.05 17.96 -4.69
CA VAL A 80 -6.52 19.33 -4.74
C VAL A 80 -6.50 19.93 -3.34
N ASN A 81 -7.56 19.78 -2.56
CA ASN A 81 -7.60 20.33 -1.21
C ASN A 81 -6.74 19.52 -0.23
N MET A 82 -6.63 18.20 -0.37
CA MET A 82 -5.67 17.41 0.42
C MET A 82 -4.22 17.85 0.19
N ARG A 83 -3.83 18.21 -1.05
CA ARG A 83 -2.49 18.79 -1.29
C ARG A 83 -2.27 20.11 -0.56
N LYS A 84 -3.29 20.97 -0.48
CA LYS A 84 -3.19 22.23 0.29
C LYS A 84 -2.94 21.96 1.78
N HIS A 85 -3.36 20.80 2.27
CA HIS A 85 -3.11 20.31 3.63
C HIS A 85 -1.76 19.60 3.79
N GLY A 86 -0.91 19.58 2.77
CA GLY A 86 0.43 18.99 2.83
C GLY A 86 0.52 17.53 2.36
N TYR A 87 -0.59 16.87 2.07
CA TYR A 87 -0.58 15.48 1.61
C TYR A 87 0.03 15.32 0.22
N ASN A 88 0.88 14.29 0.04
CA ASN A 88 1.26 13.84 -1.30
C ASN A 88 0.11 13.02 -1.90
N ILE A 89 -0.15 13.19 -3.19
CA ILE A 89 -1.15 12.40 -3.91
C ILE A 89 -0.44 11.55 -4.95
N CYS A 90 -0.65 10.24 -4.90
CA CYS A 90 -0.10 9.33 -5.88
C CYS A 90 -0.77 9.56 -7.24
N ARG A 91 0.03 9.78 -8.29
CA ARG A 91 -0.50 9.97 -9.66
C ARG A 91 -0.33 8.73 -10.53
N ARG A 92 0.82 8.06 -10.41
CA ARG A 92 1.16 6.80 -11.11
C ARG A 92 2.18 6.00 -10.33
N SER A 93 3.24 6.68 -9.92
CA SER A 93 4.25 6.10 -9.05
C SER A 93 4.85 7.14 -8.11
N ALA A 94 5.45 6.66 -7.03
CA ALA A 94 6.24 7.44 -6.10
C ALA A 94 7.41 6.59 -5.62
N VAL A 95 8.50 7.25 -5.24
CA VAL A 95 9.63 6.60 -4.57
C VAL A 95 9.87 7.33 -3.27
N HIS A 96 9.89 6.58 -2.17
CA HIS A 96 10.25 7.10 -0.86
C HIS A 96 11.26 6.13 -0.23
N ASP A 97 12.48 6.63 -0.01
CA ASP A 97 13.64 5.84 0.40
C ASP A 97 13.89 4.61 -0.48
N CYS A 98 13.56 3.43 0.03
CA CYS A 98 13.71 2.12 -0.60
C CYS A 98 12.36 1.47 -0.94
N ILE A 99 11.30 2.28 -0.98
CA ILE A 99 9.96 1.83 -1.28
C ILE A 99 9.56 2.45 -2.60
N GLU A 100 9.32 1.59 -3.58
CA GLU A 100 8.71 1.94 -4.85
C GLU A 100 7.21 1.72 -4.74
N ILE A 101 6.44 2.75 -5.04
CA ILE A 101 4.98 2.72 -4.97
C ILE A 101 4.46 2.91 -6.38
N TYR A 102 3.53 2.05 -6.80
CA TYR A 102 2.79 2.22 -8.04
C TYR A 102 1.30 2.22 -7.73
N CYS A 103 0.60 3.20 -8.27
CA CYS A 103 -0.85 3.36 -8.15
C CYS A 103 -1.40 3.17 -9.55
N LEU A 104 -1.89 1.96 -9.78
CA LEU A 104 -2.38 1.50 -11.07
C LEU A 104 -3.70 2.19 -11.37
N GLU A 105 -3.84 2.67 -12.61
CA GLU A 105 -5.14 3.10 -13.11
C GLU A 105 -6.08 1.89 -13.22
N ARG A 106 -7.41 2.13 -13.24
CA ARG A 106 -8.38 1.03 -13.39
C ARG A 106 -8.13 0.27 -14.69
N GLY A 107 -8.00 -1.05 -14.60
CA GLY A 107 -7.67 -1.93 -15.74
C GLY A 107 -6.19 -1.90 -16.16
N GLU A 108 -5.33 -1.16 -15.45
CA GLU A 108 -3.90 -1.20 -15.72
C GLU A 108 -3.29 -2.49 -15.17
N LYS A 109 -2.62 -3.23 -16.06
CA LYS A 109 -2.00 -4.51 -15.71
C LYS A 109 -0.78 -4.30 -14.80
N PRO A 110 -0.69 -4.98 -13.65
CA PRO A 110 0.42 -4.81 -12.72
C PRO A 110 1.79 -5.13 -13.33
N TRP A 111 1.83 -6.00 -14.34
CA TRP A 111 3.05 -6.42 -15.04
C TRP A 111 3.74 -5.28 -15.81
N SER A 112 2.99 -4.27 -16.27
CA SER A 112 3.55 -3.14 -17.04
C SER A 112 4.59 -2.37 -16.23
N SER A 113 4.35 -2.24 -14.92
CA SER A 113 5.15 -1.46 -13.99
C SER A 113 6.31 -2.27 -13.37
N MET A 114 6.28 -3.60 -13.48
CA MET A 114 7.26 -4.48 -12.83
C MET A 114 8.55 -4.72 -13.62
N LEU A 115 8.57 -4.41 -14.91
CA LEU A 115 9.71 -4.64 -15.80
C LEU A 115 10.96 -3.82 -15.42
N PHE A 116 10.81 -2.79 -14.57
CA PHE A 116 11.88 -1.83 -14.23
C PHE A 116 12.24 -1.83 -12.74
N ARG A 117 11.81 -2.84 -11.98
CA ARG A 117 12.03 -2.89 -10.52
C ARG A 117 13.53 -2.92 -10.17
N ARG A 118 13.90 -2.15 -9.15
CA ARG A 118 15.25 -2.19 -8.56
C ARG A 118 15.38 -3.35 -7.56
N GLU A 119 16.45 -4.14 -7.68
CA GLU A 119 16.75 -5.20 -6.71
C GLU A 119 16.91 -4.62 -5.28
N GLY A 120 16.32 -5.30 -4.29
CA GLY A 120 16.44 -4.92 -2.87
C GLY A 120 15.52 -3.78 -2.40
N VAL A 121 14.56 -3.35 -3.22
CA VAL A 121 13.55 -2.32 -2.93
C VAL A 121 12.20 -2.98 -2.64
N LEU A 122 11.48 -2.53 -1.61
CA LEU A 122 10.09 -2.98 -1.38
C LEU A 122 9.17 -2.29 -2.39
N THR A 123 8.47 -3.07 -3.19
CA THR A 123 7.52 -2.55 -4.17
C THR A 123 6.10 -2.74 -3.67
N LEU A 124 5.35 -1.64 -3.59
CA LEU A 124 3.93 -1.63 -3.24
C LEU A 124 3.11 -1.30 -4.49
N LEU A 125 2.19 -2.19 -4.84
CA LEU A 125 1.28 -2.00 -5.97
C LEU A 125 -0.13 -1.79 -5.44
N PHE A 126 -0.72 -0.64 -5.73
CA PHE A 126 -2.11 -0.33 -5.40
C PHE A 126 -2.97 -0.46 -6.65
N SER A 127 -4.07 -1.22 -6.54
CA SER A 127 -5.06 -1.40 -7.60
C SER A 127 -6.47 -1.25 -7.04
N GLU A 128 -7.27 -0.40 -7.67
CA GLU A 128 -8.65 -0.16 -7.24
C GLU A 128 -9.56 -1.35 -7.57
N ASP A 129 -9.64 -1.75 -8.84
CA ASP A 129 -10.44 -2.89 -9.29
C ASP A 129 -9.63 -3.68 -10.34
N PRO A 130 -8.86 -4.72 -9.95
CA PRO A 130 -8.18 -5.57 -10.93
C PRO A 130 -9.20 -6.30 -11.80
N GLU A 131 -8.94 -6.39 -13.10
CA GLU A 131 -9.78 -7.21 -13.98
C GLU A 131 -9.53 -8.69 -13.71
N PRO A 132 -10.56 -9.56 -13.81
CA PRO A 132 -10.39 -11.01 -13.68
C PRO A 132 -9.37 -11.59 -14.68
N GLU A 133 -9.20 -10.95 -15.84
CA GLU A 133 -8.30 -11.37 -16.92
C GLU A 133 -6.85 -10.90 -16.74
N ASP A 134 -6.55 -10.04 -15.75
CA ASP A 134 -5.19 -9.55 -15.49
C ASP A 134 -4.21 -10.64 -15.02
N LEU A 135 -4.66 -11.90 -14.97
CA LEU A 135 -4.11 -13.00 -14.19
C LEU A 135 -3.68 -14.23 -14.98
N GLU A 136 -4.08 -14.37 -16.24
CA GLU A 136 -3.60 -15.42 -17.15
C GLU A 136 -2.55 -14.87 -18.14
N GLY A 137 -1.68 -13.98 -17.65
CA GLY A 137 -0.43 -13.72 -18.34
C GLY A 137 0.37 -15.03 -18.40
N PRO A 138 0.94 -15.41 -19.55
CA PRO A 138 1.65 -16.68 -19.70
C PRO A 138 2.70 -16.84 -18.60
N ASP A 139 3.14 -18.08 -18.34
CA ASP A 139 4.25 -18.48 -17.44
C ASP A 139 5.63 -17.82 -17.76
N LEU A 140 5.65 -16.66 -18.42
CA LEU A 140 6.77 -15.81 -18.82
C LEU A 140 7.62 -15.26 -17.67
N TYR A 141 7.18 -15.38 -16.40
CA TYR A 141 7.99 -14.96 -15.26
C TYR A 141 8.51 -16.16 -14.47
N SER A 142 9.40 -16.92 -15.10
CA SER A 142 10.28 -17.90 -14.47
C SER A 142 11.38 -17.21 -13.65
N THR A 143 11.03 -16.33 -12.72
CA THR A 143 12.05 -15.75 -11.84
C THR A 143 11.52 -15.69 -10.42
N VAL A 144 12.04 -16.60 -9.61
CA VAL A 144 12.04 -16.54 -8.14
C VAL A 144 12.43 -15.14 -7.63
N ARG A 145 13.22 -14.37 -8.39
CA ARG A 145 13.62 -12.98 -8.10
C ARG A 145 12.50 -11.93 -8.18
N ALA A 146 11.46 -12.14 -9.00
CA ALA A 146 10.32 -11.21 -9.07
C ALA A 146 9.41 -11.28 -7.84
N ARG A 147 9.64 -12.25 -6.94
CA ARG A 147 8.75 -12.63 -5.83
C ARG A 147 9.09 -11.96 -4.50
N GLU A 148 10.35 -11.67 -4.24
CA GLU A 148 10.77 -11.12 -2.96
C GLU A 148 10.56 -9.62 -2.90
N GLY A 149 9.77 -9.13 -1.94
CA GLY A 149 9.61 -7.69 -1.70
C GLY A 149 8.62 -7.00 -2.63
N VAL A 150 7.62 -7.71 -3.15
CA VAL A 150 6.42 -7.09 -3.75
C VAL A 150 5.22 -7.35 -2.84
N LEU A 151 4.46 -6.29 -2.53
CA LEU A 151 3.16 -6.38 -1.88
C LEU A 151 2.10 -5.80 -2.80
N TYR A 152 1.12 -6.62 -3.15
CA TYR A 152 -0.02 -6.20 -3.96
C TYR A 152 -1.21 -5.83 -3.07
N ILE A 153 -1.77 -4.64 -3.25
CA ILE A 153 -2.83 -4.08 -2.41
C ILE A 153 -4.01 -3.76 -3.33
N SER A 154 -5.03 -4.61 -3.25
CA SER A 154 -6.26 -4.43 -4.00
C SER A 154 -7.33 -3.87 -3.07
N TYR A 155 -7.91 -2.73 -3.41
CA TYR A 155 -8.75 -2.01 -2.45
C TYR A 155 -10.25 -1.96 -2.76
N GLY A 156 -10.68 -2.21 -3.99
CA GLY A 156 -12.09 -2.26 -4.39
C GLY A 156 -12.83 -0.93 -4.17
N VAL A 157 -13.79 -0.61 -5.02
CA VAL A 157 -14.70 0.54 -4.78
C VAL A 157 -16.17 0.16 -4.81
N SER A 158 -16.58 -0.74 -5.70
CA SER A 158 -17.98 -1.17 -5.81
C SER A 158 -18.21 -2.62 -5.43
N GLN A 159 -17.17 -3.45 -5.45
CA GLN A 159 -17.25 -4.88 -5.15
C GLN A 159 -15.97 -5.34 -4.44
N PRO A 160 -16.02 -6.36 -3.57
CA PRO A 160 -14.81 -6.94 -3.01
C PRO A 160 -13.88 -7.34 -4.15
N SER A 161 -12.74 -6.66 -4.24
CA SER A 161 -11.74 -7.00 -5.23
C SER A 161 -11.13 -8.34 -4.84
N GLY A 162 -11.55 -9.41 -5.50
CA GLY A 162 -11.19 -10.78 -5.14
C GLY A 162 -10.27 -11.40 -6.16
N VAL A 163 -8.98 -11.56 -5.84
CA VAL A 163 -8.05 -12.36 -6.65
C VAL A 163 -7.00 -13.08 -5.80
N ILE A 164 -6.95 -14.42 -5.90
CA ILE A 164 -5.83 -15.22 -5.41
C ILE A 164 -4.68 -15.06 -6.41
N VAL A 165 -3.79 -14.09 -6.16
CA VAL A 165 -2.53 -14.00 -6.90
C VAL A 165 -1.64 -15.09 -6.32
N ASN A 166 -1.68 -16.28 -6.91
CA ASN A 166 -1.05 -17.51 -6.38
C ASN A 166 0.49 -17.46 -6.30
N ARG A 167 1.10 -16.27 -6.45
CA ARG A 167 2.55 -16.05 -6.54
C ARG A 167 3.06 -14.80 -5.78
N TRP A 168 2.20 -13.94 -5.20
CA TRP A 168 2.58 -12.73 -4.42
C TRP A 168 1.86 -12.64 -3.07
N ILE A 169 2.45 -11.93 -2.10
CA ILE A 169 1.72 -11.51 -0.90
C ILE A 169 0.72 -10.43 -1.33
N SER A 170 -0.57 -10.66 -1.09
CA SER A 170 -1.63 -9.73 -1.44
C SER A 170 -2.46 -9.31 -0.21
N ILE A 171 -2.69 -8.02 -0.03
CA ILE A 171 -3.70 -7.47 0.88
C ILE A 171 -4.94 -7.14 0.04
N ARG A 172 -6.09 -7.66 0.48
CA ARG A 172 -7.38 -7.32 -0.12
C ARG A 172 -8.19 -6.52 0.87
N ILE A 173 -8.58 -5.34 0.46
CA ILE A 173 -9.46 -4.47 1.24
C ILE A 173 -10.86 -4.63 0.65
N ASN A 174 -11.80 -5.03 1.50
CA ASN A 174 -13.21 -5.03 1.12
C ASN A 174 -13.66 -3.57 0.99
N PRO A 175 -14.32 -3.16 -0.10
CA PRO A 175 -14.69 -1.77 -0.29
C PRO A 175 -15.60 -1.20 0.80
N PHE A 176 -16.36 -2.08 1.46
CA PHE A 176 -17.34 -1.73 2.48
C PHE A 176 -16.77 -1.69 3.90
N ASP A 177 -15.53 -2.15 4.08
CA ASP A 177 -14.90 -2.22 5.39
C ASP A 177 -13.88 -1.08 5.59
N ASP A 178 -13.85 -0.55 6.81
CA ASP A 178 -12.72 0.24 7.28
C ASP A 178 -11.53 -0.70 7.55
N LEU A 179 -10.34 -0.31 7.09
CA LEU A 179 -9.11 -1.07 7.32
C LEU A 179 -8.01 -0.18 7.87
N LEU A 180 -7.38 -0.64 8.94
CA LEU A 180 -6.05 -0.18 9.33
C LEU A 180 -5.07 -1.36 9.30
N ALA A 181 -4.17 -1.36 8.32
CA ALA A 181 -3.08 -2.32 8.23
C ALA A 181 -1.76 -1.69 8.67
N ILE A 182 -0.98 -2.42 9.45
CA ILE A 182 0.38 -2.04 9.87
C ILE A 182 1.32 -3.12 9.34
N ILE A 183 2.25 -2.72 8.49
CA ILE A 183 3.29 -3.58 7.94
C ILE A 183 4.61 -3.17 8.59
N ASP A 184 5.20 -4.10 9.32
CA ASP A 184 6.50 -3.92 9.96
C ASP A 184 7.55 -4.67 9.15
N THR A 185 8.47 -3.91 8.55
CA THR A 185 9.55 -4.44 7.72
C THR A 185 10.85 -4.68 8.50
N THR A 186 10.84 -4.46 9.82
CA THR A 186 11.98 -4.80 10.70
C THR A 186 12.16 -6.32 10.84
N THR A 187 11.11 -7.11 10.63
CA THR A 187 11.16 -8.57 10.67
C THR A 187 11.39 -9.15 9.27
N THR A 188 12.13 -10.25 9.17
CA THR A 188 12.24 -11.02 7.93
C THR A 188 11.69 -12.44 8.18
N PRO A 189 10.55 -12.83 7.58
CA PRO A 189 9.70 -12.04 6.68
C PRO A 189 8.96 -10.89 7.40
N PRO A 190 8.49 -9.86 6.67
CA PRO A 190 7.77 -8.73 7.26
C PRO A 190 6.50 -9.21 7.98
N THR A 191 6.21 -8.58 9.12
CA THR A 191 5.02 -8.88 9.91
C THR A 191 3.88 -7.96 9.48
N ILE A 192 2.75 -8.52 9.09
CA ILE A 192 1.56 -7.77 8.67
C ILE A 192 0.49 -7.92 9.74
N LYS A 193 0.13 -6.81 10.38
CA LYS A 193 -0.98 -6.72 11.34
C LYS A 193 -2.16 -6.01 10.68
N LEU A 194 -3.29 -6.69 10.56
CA LEU A 194 -4.52 -6.16 9.99
C LEU A 194 -5.54 -5.92 11.10
N ASN A 195 -6.18 -4.76 11.10
CA ASN A 195 -7.36 -4.46 11.89
C ASN A 195 -8.54 -4.22 10.94
N ILE A 196 -9.42 -5.21 10.82
CA ILE A 196 -10.59 -5.20 9.91
C ILE A 196 -11.83 -5.15 10.79
N GLY A 197 -12.61 -4.06 10.74
CA GLY A 197 -13.88 -3.97 11.47
C GLY A 197 -13.80 -4.27 12.98
N GLY A 198 -12.63 -4.10 13.61
CA GLY A 198 -12.39 -4.41 15.03
C GLY A 198 -11.73 -5.77 15.30
N TYR A 199 -11.55 -6.63 14.28
CA TYR A 199 -10.83 -7.89 14.39
C TYR A 199 -9.35 -7.72 14.04
N ARG A 200 -8.46 -8.23 14.91
CA ARG A 200 -7.01 -8.23 14.70
C ARG A 200 -6.56 -9.55 14.09
N LEU A 201 -5.96 -9.50 12.91
CA LEU A 201 -5.29 -10.63 12.26
C LEU A 201 -3.80 -10.32 12.14
N SER A 202 -2.95 -11.27 12.51
CA SER A 202 -1.49 -11.15 12.37
C SER A 202 -1.02 -12.24 11.42
N LEU A 203 -0.42 -11.84 10.29
CA LEU A 203 0.20 -12.73 9.33
C LEU A 203 1.71 -12.55 9.41
N GLN A 204 2.44 -13.63 9.69
CA GLN A 204 3.87 -13.71 9.45
C GLN A 204 4.09 -14.46 8.14
N GLY A 205 4.90 -13.91 7.23
CA GLY A 205 5.15 -14.52 5.93
C GLY A 205 5.65 -15.96 6.08
N PHE A 206 5.19 -16.86 5.20
CA PHE A 206 5.66 -18.23 5.16
C PHE A 206 7.09 -18.26 4.59
N GLY A 207 8.04 -18.74 5.38
CA GLY A 207 9.34 -19.14 4.88
C GLY A 207 9.20 -20.44 4.08
N LEU A 208 9.47 -20.39 2.78
CA LEU A 208 9.82 -21.59 2.03
C LEU A 208 11.23 -21.99 2.44
N HIS A 209 11.33 -22.87 3.45
CA HIS A 209 12.56 -23.61 3.66
C HIS A 209 12.69 -24.63 2.52
N SER A 210 13.64 -24.39 1.61
CA SER A 210 14.17 -25.45 0.76
C SER A 210 15.10 -26.30 1.63
N SER A 211 14.66 -27.51 1.94
CA SER A 211 15.52 -28.62 2.34
C SER A 211 16.39 -29.07 1.16
#